data_AF-A0A7W1CTB7-F1
#
_entry.id   AF-A0A7W1CTB7-F1
#
_cell.length_a   1.000
_cell.length_b   1.000
_cell.length_c   1.000
_cell.angle_alpha   90.00
_cell.angle_beta   90.00
_cell.angle_gamma   90.00
#
_symmetry.space_group_name_H-M   'P 1'
#
loop_
_entity.id
_entity.type
_entity.pdbx_description
1 polymer ?
#
loop_
_entity_poly.entity_id
_entity_poly.type
_entity_poly.pdbx_seq_one_letter_code
_entity_poly.pdbx_strand_id
1 'polypeptide(L)'
;MPNRPDHTVLPVDAELTPGARNAIRDCLRLQPNERITIITDEATCDIAAALQTEVEKVGAEHAVFILEEMAERPLKGMPQAVLDDLATSQVSIFCAQAQRGELTSRMQMSDIVNKNHIRHGHMVNISRQIMREGMRADFKAIDALSQRLVERVRRTRRVTCRTPAGTDYTADLSSNLRWLKTSGIITP
;
A
#
# COMPACT_ATOMS: atom_id res chain seq x y z
N MET A 1 15.52 -22.75 14.43
CA MET A 1 15.17 -21.34 14.11
C MET A 1 16.04 -20.96 12.93
N PRO A 2 15.52 -20.79 11.70
CA PRO A 2 16.34 -20.25 10.63
C PRO A 2 16.68 -18.79 10.99
N ASN A 3 17.96 -18.44 10.85
CA ASN A 3 18.51 -17.11 11.11
C ASN A 3 17.65 -16.05 10.41
N ARG A 4 17.08 -15.11 11.18
CA ARG A 4 16.62 -13.84 10.64
C ARG A 4 17.84 -13.12 10.06
N PRO A 5 17.80 -12.63 8.81
CA PRO A 5 18.86 -11.78 8.32
C PRO A 5 18.98 -10.58 9.26
N ASP A 6 20.20 -10.36 9.75
CA ASP A 6 20.56 -9.16 10.50
C ASP A 6 20.54 -7.99 9.50
N HIS A 7 19.40 -7.31 9.40
CA HIS A 7 19.20 -6.27 8.41
C HIS A 7 19.97 -5.01 8.82
N THR A 8 20.95 -4.65 8.00
CA THR A 8 21.69 -3.39 8.05
C THR A 8 20.75 -2.23 8.36
N VAL A 9 20.91 -1.59 9.53
CA VAL A 9 20.12 -0.42 9.92
C VAL A 9 20.49 0.72 8.98
N LEU A 10 19.68 0.92 7.93
CA LEU A 10 19.85 2.05 7.04
C LEU A 10 19.48 3.34 7.79
N PRO A 11 20.31 4.40 7.69
CA PRO A 11 19.96 5.68 8.28
C PRO A 11 18.67 6.21 7.64
N VAL A 12 17.68 6.47 8.47
CA VAL A 12 16.35 6.93 8.03
C VAL A 12 16.36 8.44 7.83
N ASP A 13 15.98 8.90 6.65
CA ASP A 13 15.70 10.30 6.38
C ASP A 13 14.45 10.74 7.17
N ALA A 14 14.63 11.72 8.07
CA ALA A 14 13.57 12.27 8.89
C ALA A 14 12.40 12.82 8.04
N GLU A 15 12.64 13.26 6.80
CA GLU A 15 11.58 13.72 5.90
C GLU A 15 10.65 12.59 5.44
N LEU A 16 11.06 11.33 5.48
CA LEU A 16 10.19 10.20 5.11
C LEU A 16 9.28 9.76 6.26
N THR A 17 9.66 10.11 7.50
CA THR A 17 8.98 9.66 8.72
C THR A 17 7.49 10.04 8.78
N PRO A 18 7.06 11.29 8.45
CA PRO A 18 5.63 11.63 8.52
C PRO A 18 4.77 10.81 7.56
N GLY A 19 5.26 10.56 6.34
CA GLY A 19 4.54 9.74 5.36
C GLY A 19 4.49 8.27 5.77
N ALA A 20 5.60 7.74 6.29
CA ALA A 20 5.66 6.37 6.82
C ALA A 20 4.70 6.19 8.01
N ARG A 21 4.64 7.17 8.91
CA ARG A 21 3.73 7.16 10.06
C ARG A 21 2.28 7.06 9.61
N ASN A 22 1.88 7.88 8.63
CA ASN A 22 0.53 7.84 8.07
C ASN A 22 0.23 6.48 7.42
N ALA A 23 1.17 5.96 6.62
CA ALA A 23 1.01 4.66 5.97
C ALA A 23 0.75 3.54 6.98
N ILE A 24 1.57 3.45 8.04
CA ILE A 24 1.49 2.39 9.05
C ILE A 24 0.29 2.57 9.98
N ARG A 25 0.10 3.79 10.51
CA ARG A 25 -0.84 4.03 11.62
C ARG A 25 -2.23 4.44 11.18
N ASP A 26 -2.36 5.22 10.12
CA ASP A 26 -3.65 5.74 9.67
C ASP A 26 -4.23 4.94 8.50
N CYS A 27 -3.41 4.61 7.49
CA CYS A 27 -3.86 3.87 6.31
C CYS A 27 -4.02 2.37 6.60
N LEU A 28 -2.94 1.71 7.03
CA LEU A 28 -2.92 0.26 7.30
C LEU A 28 -3.45 -0.10 8.69
N ARG A 29 -3.41 0.86 9.63
CA ARG A 29 -3.83 0.72 11.03
C ARG A 29 -3.25 -0.54 11.68
N LEU A 30 -1.95 -0.73 11.51
CA LEU A 30 -1.22 -1.87 12.06
C LEU A 30 -1.39 -1.94 13.59
N GLN A 31 -1.70 -3.13 14.11
CA GLN A 31 -1.79 -3.39 15.54
C GLN A 31 -0.53 -4.13 16.06
N PRO A 32 -0.15 -3.98 17.34
CA PRO A 32 1.03 -4.65 17.90
C PRO A 32 0.96 -6.19 17.87
N ASN A 33 -0.25 -6.76 17.90
CA ASN A 33 -0.47 -8.21 17.87
C ASN A 33 -0.59 -8.77 16.44
N GLU A 34 -0.39 -7.93 15.43
CA GLU A 34 -0.40 -8.32 14.02
C GLU A 34 1.02 -8.44 13.49
N ARG A 35 1.14 -9.20 12.40
CA ARG A 35 2.37 -9.36 11.64
C ARG A 35 2.29 -8.60 10.32
N ILE A 36 3.38 -7.93 9.93
CA ILE A 36 3.52 -7.22 8.65
C ILE A 36 4.69 -7.71 7.80
N THR A 37 4.46 -7.90 6.50
CA THR A 37 5.53 -8.16 5.51
C THR A 37 5.78 -6.91 4.67
N ILE A 38 7.02 -6.42 4.66
CA ILE A 38 7.46 -5.31 3.80
C ILE A 38 8.29 -5.89 2.65
N ILE A 39 7.89 -5.60 1.41
CA ILE A 39 8.57 -6.04 0.19
C ILE A 39 9.06 -4.78 -0.51
N THR A 40 10.37 -4.68 -0.72
CA THR A 40 11.03 -3.51 -1.29
C THR A 40 12.02 -3.88 -2.38
N ASP A 41 12.48 -2.90 -3.13
CA ASP A 41 13.67 -3.03 -3.97
C ASP A 41 14.81 -2.12 -3.52
N GLU A 42 16.02 -2.33 -4.05
CA GLU A 42 17.19 -1.50 -3.75
C GLU A 42 16.91 0.01 -3.92
N ALA A 43 16.14 0.38 -4.94
CA ALA A 43 15.82 1.77 -5.26
C ALA A 43 14.91 2.46 -4.23
N THR A 44 14.23 1.69 -3.38
CA THR A 44 13.26 2.18 -2.38
C THR A 44 13.56 1.72 -0.96
N CYS A 45 14.74 1.15 -0.73
CA CYS A 45 15.20 0.69 0.59
C CYS A 45 15.14 1.76 1.68
N ASP A 46 15.38 3.03 1.36
CA ASP A 46 15.27 4.14 2.31
C ASP A 46 13.83 4.41 2.77
N ILE A 47 12.86 4.26 1.86
CA ILE A 47 11.43 4.32 2.15
C ILE A 47 11.04 3.11 3.01
N ALA A 48 11.51 1.92 2.66
CA ALA A 48 11.27 0.70 3.45
C ALA A 48 11.85 0.82 4.87
N ALA A 49 13.03 1.40 5.04
CA ALA A 49 13.63 1.66 6.35
C ALA A 49 12.79 2.64 7.20
N ALA A 50 12.24 3.70 6.58
CA ALA A 50 11.33 4.62 7.25
C ALA A 50 10.03 3.92 7.70
N LEU A 51 9.48 3.04 6.85
CA LEU A 51 8.30 2.23 7.18
C LEU A 51 8.60 1.24 8.31
N GLN A 52 9.72 0.52 8.23
CA GLN A 52 10.17 -0.43 9.25
C GLN A 52 10.33 0.25 10.62
N THR A 53 10.97 1.42 10.66
CA THR A 53 11.12 2.21 11.90
C THR A 53 9.76 2.54 12.53
N GLU A 54 8.73 2.84 11.73
CA GLU A 54 7.38 3.07 12.26
C GLU A 54 6.67 1.80 12.72
N VAL A 55 6.92 0.66 12.06
CA VAL A 55 6.45 -0.67 12.49
C VAL A 55 7.06 -1.06 13.84
N GLU A 56 8.37 -0.85 14.01
CA GLU A 56 9.07 -1.10 15.28
C GLU A 56 8.51 -0.25 16.42
N LYS A 57 8.17 1.03 16.15
CA LYS A 57 7.47 1.89 17.12
C LYS A 57 6.04 1.44 17.44
N VAL A 58 5.40 0.65 16.59
CA VAL A 58 4.11 0.00 16.90
C VAL A 58 4.34 -1.24 17.76
N GLY A 59 5.51 -1.88 17.65
CA GLY A 59 5.86 -3.12 18.35
C GLY A 59 5.32 -4.38 17.66
N ALA A 60 5.00 -4.28 16.37
CA ALA A 60 4.50 -5.41 15.58
C ALA A 60 5.63 -6.29 15.05
N GLU A 61 5.36 -7.59 14.92
CA GLU A 61 6.29 -8.51 14.28
C GLU A 61 6.36 -8.21 12.77
N HIS A 62 7.58 -8.25 12.20
CA HIS A 62 7.76 -7.95 10.79
C HIS A 62 8.88 -8.74 10.12
N ALA A 63 8.83 -8.79 8.79
CA ALA A 63 9.97 -9.11 7.93
C ALA A 63 10.08 -8.09 6.79
N VAL A 64 11.30 -7.85 6.33
CA VAL A 64 11.61 -6.99 5.19
C VAL A 64 12.34 -7.83 4.14
N PHE A 65 11.87 -7.78 2.89
CA PHE A 65 12.49 -8.46 1.77
C PHE A 65 12.92 -7.44 0.72
N ILE A 66 14.22 -7.43 0.40
CA ILE A 66 14.76 -6.69 -0.75
C ILE A 66 14.77 -7.65 -1.93
N LEU A 67 14.03 -7.33 -2.99
CA LEU A 67 13.81 -8.25 -4.12
C LEU A 67 15.12 -8.69 -4.78
N GLU A 68 16.05 -7.77 -4.97
CA GLU A 68 17.37 -8.02 -5.58
C GLU A 68 18.26 -8.97 -4.74
N GLU A 69 18.06 -9.04 -3.42
CA GLU A 69 18.77 -10.02 -2.57
C GLU A 69 18.21 -11.44 -2.72
N MET A 70 16.99 -11.58 -3.24
CA MET A 70 16.27 -12.85 -3.37
C MET A 70 16.37 -13.44 -4.78
N ALA A 71 16.35 -12.59 -5.81
CA ALA A 71 16.47 -12.99 -7.21
C ALA A 71 16.83 -11.81 -8.11
N GLU A 72 17.45 -12.11 -9.25
CA GLU A 72 17.69 -11.11 -10.30
C GLU A 72 16.36 -10.60 -10.89
N ARG A 73 16.26 -9.29 -11.06
CA ARG A 73 15.09 -8.63 -11.65
C ARG A 73 15.32 -8.34 -13.14
N PRO A 74 14.28 -8.37 -13.99
CA PRO A 74 12.85 -8.50 -13.68
C PRO A 74 12.42 -9.88 -13.19
N LEU A 75 11.63 -9.93 -12.11
CA LEU A 75 11.12 -11.19 -11.55
C LEU A 75 10.14 -11.90 -12.48
N LYS A 76 10.46 -13.15 -12.83
CA LYS A 76 9.52 -14.07 -13.52
C LYS A 76 8.41 -14.61 -12.62
N GLY A 77 8.67 -14.62 -11.31
CA GLY A 77 7.74 -15.03 -10.26
C GLY A 77 8.20 -14.45 -8.93
N MET A 78 7.29 -14.31 -7.97
CA MET A 78 7.64 -13.84 -6.64
C MET A 78 8.47 -14.91 -5.91
N PRO A 79 9.61 -14.56 -5.27
CA PRO A 79 10.38 -15.52 -4.49
C PRO A 79 9.50 -16.22 -3.45
N GLN A 80 9.62 -17.55 -3.33
CA GLN A 80 8.72 -18.34 -2.50
C GLN A 80 8.77 -17.92 -1.02
N ALA A 81 9.94 -17.57 -0.50
CA ALA A 81 10.10 -17.09 0.88
C ALA A 81 9.25 -15.83 1.16
N VAL A 82 9.09 -14.94 0.17
CA VAL A 82 8.23 -13.76 0.28
C VAL A 82 6.76 -14.16 0.35
N LEU A 83 6.33 -15.11 -0.49
CA LEU A 83 4.95 -15.60 -0.50
C LEU A 83 4.60 -16.34 0.79
N ASP A 84 5.51 -17.17 1.29
CA ASP A 84 5.34 -17.92 2.53
C ASP A 84 5.22 -16.99 3.74
N ASP A 85 6.08 -15.98 3.84
CA ASP A 85 6.01 -14.98 4.89
C ASP A 85 4.73 -14.14 4.80
N LEU A 86 4.40 -13.65 3.60
CA LEU A 86 3.20 -12.88 3.32
C LEU A 86 1.94 -13.65 3.72
N ALA A 87 1.89 -14.96 3.49
CA ALA A 87 0.75 -15.80 3.87
C ALA A 87 0.49 -15.85 5.39
N THR A 88 1.48 -15.51 6.22
CA THR A 88 1.34 -15.44 7.68
C THR A 88 0.97 -14.05 8.22
N SER A 89 1.03 -13.03 7.38
CA SER A 89 0.85 -11.63 7.77
C SER A 89 -0.60 -11.15 7.63
N GLN A 90 -1.00 -10.24 8.52
CA GLN A 90 -2.31 -9.56 8.47
C GLN A 90 -2.23 -8.26 7.67
N VAL A 91 -1.02 -7.70 7.57
CA VAL A 91 -0.72 -6.44 6.87
C VAL A 91 0.47 -6.67 5.94
N SER A 92 0.51 -5.97 4.81
CA SER A 92 1.72 -5.97 3.97
C SER A 92 1.90 -4.66 3.22
N ILE A 93 3.14 -4.40 2.82
CA ILE A 93 3.50 -3.28 1.94
C ILE A 93 4.34 -3.83 0.79
N PHE A 94 4.00 -3.42 -0.42
CA PHE A 94 4.88 -3.55 -1.58
C PHE A 94 5.31 -2.14 -2.01
N CYS A 95 6.56 -1.77 -1.72
CA CYS A 95 7.16 -0.51 -2.13
C CYS A 95 8.35 -0.82 -3.05
N ALA A 96 8.12 -0.89 -4.37
CA ALA A 96 9.19 -1.14 -5.32
C ALA A 96 8.88 -0.48 -6.66
N GLN A 97 9.92 -0.23 -7.46
CA GLN A 97 9.81 0.25 -8.84
C GLN A 97 9.27 -0.86 -9.74
N ALA A 98 8.33 -0.55 -10.62
CA ALA A 98 7.84 -1.51 -11.60
C ALA A 98 8.88 -1.75 -12.69
N GLN A 99 9.18 -3.02 -12.99
CA GLN A 99 9.91 -3.39 -14.18
C GLN A 99 9.03 -4.14 -15.19
N ARG A 100 9.32 -3.96 -16.48
CA ARG A 100 8.64 -4.69 -17.55
C ARG A 100 8.95 -6.17 -17.41
N GLY A 101 7.90 -6.99 -17.35
CA GLY A 101 8.01 -8.46 -17.16
C GLY A 101 7.59 -8.95 -15.78
N GLU A 102 7.41 -8.06 -14.79
CA GLU A 102 7.06 -8.43 -13.41
C GLU A 102 5.56 -8.47 -13.13
N LEU A 103 4.72 -8.69 -14.16
CA LEU A 103 3.28 -8.81 -13.92
C LEU A 103 2.95 -10.10 -13.17
N THR A 104 3.60 -11.21 -13.52
CA THR A 104 3.36 -12.54 -12.91
C THR A 104 3.69 -12.54 -11.42
N SER A 105 4.82 -11.97 -11.01
CA SER A 105 5.19 -11.88 -9.59
C SER A 105 4.18 -11.06 -8.78
N ARG A 106 3.70 -9.93 -9.33
CA ARG A 106 2.66 -9.10 -8.69
C ARG A 106 1.30 -9.78 -8.62
N MET A 107 0.93 -10.58 -9.62
CA MET A 107 -0.29 -11.39 -9.59
C MET A 107 -0.22 -12.45 -8.48
N GLN A 108 0.89 -13.20 -8.37
CA GLN A 108 1.08 -14.21 -7.32
C GLN A 108 0.98 -13.61 -5.91
N MET A 109 1.60 -12.43 -5.70
CA MET A 109 1.45 -11.71 -4.43
C MET A 109 -0.01 -11.29 -4.18
N SER A 110 -0.68 -10.76 -5.20
CA SER A 110 -2.08 -10.32 -5.10
C SER A 110 -3.02 -11.49 -4.80
N ASP A 111 -2.73 -12.69 -5.33
CA ASP A 111 -3.50 -13.90 -5.05
C ASP A 111 -3.45 -14.25 -3.55
N ILE A 112 -2.28 -14.18 -2.91
CA ILE A 112 -2.14 -14.40 -1.46
C ILE A 112 -2.85 -13.30 -0.67
N VAL A 113 -2.67 -12.03 -1.04
CA VAL A 113 -3.33 -10.89 -0.40
C VAL A 113 -4.84 -11.06 -0.41
N ASN A 114 -5.43 -11.39 -1.56
CA ASN A 114 -6.86 -11.58 -1.72
C ASN A 114 -7.36 -12.81 -0.96
N LYS A 115 -6.65 -13.94 -1.05
CA LYS A 115 -7.02 -15.19 -0.38
C LYS A 115 -7.05 -15.04 1.14
N ASN A 116 -6.12 -14.29 1.71
CA ASN A 116 -5.96 -14.15 3.16
C ASN A 116 -6.53 -12.84 3.72
N HIS A 117 -7.19 -12.03 2.90
CA HIS A 117 -7.76 -10.72 3.29
C HIS A 117 -6.73 -9.78 3.95
N ILE A 118 -5.51 -9.75 3.40
CA ILE A 118 -4.40 -8.97 3.94
C ILE A 118 -4.64 -7.49 3.64
N ARG A 119 -4.47 -6.62 4.64
CA ARG A 119 -4.45 -5.17 4.41
C ARG A 119 -3.16 -4.79 3.70
N HIS A 120 -3.24 -4.59 2.39
CA HIS A 120 -2.08 -4.44 1.51
C HIS A 120 -1.90 -3.02 1.00
N GLY A 121 -0.77 -2.40 1.35
CA GLY A 121 -0.30 -1.15 0.77
C GLY A 121 0.47 -1.42 -0.52
N HIS A 122 -0.20 -1.31 -1.67
CA HIS A 122 0.42 -1.49 -2.98
C HIS A 122 1.02 -0.17 -3.49
N MET A 123 2.26 0.11 -3.12
CA MET A 123 2.97 1.38 -3.34
C MET A 123 3.99 1.27 -4.49
N VAL A 124 3.52 0.80 -5.66
CA VAL A 124 4.37 0.66 -6.86
C VAL A 124 4.86 2.02 -7.33
N ASN A 125 6.15 2.13 -7.66
CA ASN A 125 6.83 3.37 -8.05
C ASN A 125 6.74 4.48 -6.98
N ILE A 126 6.61 4.12 -5.70
CA ILE A 126 6.71 5.09 -4.63
C ILE A 126 8.05 5.83 -4.73
N SER A 127 8.00 7.15 -4.56
CA SER A 127 9.18 8.01 -4.59
C SER A 127 9.27 8.81 -3.30
N ARG A 128 10.46 9.36 -3.03
CA ARG A 128 10.65 10.30 -1.91
C ARG A 128 9.68 11.47 -1.97
N GLN A 129 9.41 12.00 -3.17
CA GLN A 129 8.47 13.10 -3.33
C GLN A 129 7.06 12.69 -2.88
N ILE A 130 6.58 11.51 -3.32
CA ILE A 130 5.27 11.01 -2.88
C ILE A 130 5.24 10.80 -1.36
N MET A 131 6.33 10.31 -0.76
CA MET A 131 6.44 10.14 0.70
C MET A 131 6.42 11.48 1.46
N ARG A 132 7.01 12.54 0.89
CA ARG A 132 7.10 13.88 1.49
C ARG A 132 5.86 14.73 1.26
N GLU A 133 5.08 14.41 0.25
CA GLU A 133 3.89 15.17 -0.15
C GLU A 133 2.64 14.32 0.03
N GLY A 134 2.33 13.45 -0.95
CA GLY A 134 1.08 12.68 -0.99
C GLY A 134 0.81 11.83 0.24
N MET A 135 1.83 11.15 0.78
CA MET A 135 1.68 10.29 1.96
C MET A 135 1.52 11.08 3.27
N ARG A 136 1.74 12.40 3.26
CA ARG A 136 1.51 13.28 4.42
C ARG A 136 0.09 13.84 4.48
N ALA A 137 -0.78 13.49 3.52
CA ALA A 137 -2.17 13.93 3.51
C ALA A 137 -2.93 13.46 4.77
N ASP A 138 -3.95 14.23 5.18
CA ASP A 138 -4.86 13.84 6.25
C ASP A 138 -5.87 12.81 5.72
N PHE A 139 -5.49 11.53 5.80
CA PHE A 139 -6.32 10.42 5.35
C PHE A 139 -7.63 10.28 6.15
N LYS A 140 -7.73 10.83 7.37
CA LYS A 140 -8.97 10.84 8.14
C LYS A 140 -9.95 11.88 7.60
N ALA A 141 -9.45 13.07 7.29
CA ALA A 141 -10.25 14.10 6.62
C ALA A 141 -10.70 13.64 5.22
N ILE A 142 -9.81 12.99 4.46
CA ILE A 142 -10.15 12.38 3.16
C ILE A 142 -11.21 11.31 3.34
N ASP A 143 -11.08 10.42 4.33
CA ASP A 143 -12.07 9.37 4.58
C ASP A 143 -13.45 9.94 4.93
N ALA A 144 -13.50 10.94 5.80
CA ALA A 144 -14.74 11.62 6.17
C ALA A 144 -15.41 12.29 4.96
N LEU A 145 -14.63 12.92 4.08
CA LEU A 145 -15.15 13.52 2.85
C LEU A 145 -15.65 12.45 1.87
N SER A 146 -14.87 11.40 1.64
CA SER A 146 -15.22 10.28 0.77
C SER A 146 -16.46 9.53 1.26
N GLN A 147 -16.65 9.41 2.58
CA GLN A 147 -17.85 8.83 3.18
C GLN A 147 -19.10 9.66 2.83
N ARG A 148 -19.05 10.98 3.02
CA ARG A 148 -20.16 11.88 2.66
C ARG A 148 -20.48 11.82 1.17
N LEU A 149 -19.44 11.71 0.32
CA LEU A 149 -19.61 11.58 -1.12
C LEU A 149 -20.29 10.26 -1.50
N VAL A 150 -19.81 9.13 -0.97
CA VAL A 150 -20.36 7.81 -1.32
C VAL A 150 -21.81 7.65 -0.86
N GLU A 151 -22.16 8.20 0.32
CA GLU A 151 -23.54 8.22 0.83
C GLU A 151 -24.49 8.99 -0.09
N ARG A 152 -24.04 10.12 -0.63
CA ARG A 152 -24.81 10.92 -1.59
C ARG A 152 -24.95 10.19 -2.93
N VAL A 153 -23.85 9.67 -3.46
CA VAL A 153 -23.81 9.04 -4.78
C VAL A 153 -24.65 7.76 -4.82
N ARG A 154 -24.68 6.97 -3.74
CA ARG A 154 -25.54 5.77 -3.63
C ARG A 154 -27.04 6.06 -3.73
N ARG A 155 -27.47 7.31 -3.52
CA ARG A 155 -28.86 7.76 -3.66
C ARG A 155 -29.10 8.55 -4.95
N THR A 156 -28.05 8.75 -5.75
CA THR A 156 -28.08 9.57 -6.96
C THR A 156 -28.35 8.69 -8.18
N ARG A 157 -29.24 9.13 -9.09
CA ARG A 157 -29.53 8.43 -10.34
C ARG A 157 -28.78 8.99 -11.54
N ARG A 158 -28.27 10.22 -11.44
CA ARG A 158 -27.69 10.95 -12.56
C ARG A 158 -26.59 11.88 -12.09
N VAL A 159 -25.47 11.90 -12.79
CA VAL A 159 -24.39 12.85 -12.59
C VAL A 159 -24.24 13.70 -13.85
N THR A 160 -24.00 14.99 -13.68
CA THR A 160 -23.72 15.93 -14.77
C THR A 160 -22.38 16.58 -14.50
N CYS A 161 -21.51 16.61 -15.51
CA CYS A 161 -20.21 17.25 -15.46
C CYS A 161 -20.15 18.34 -16.53
N ARG A 162 -19.89 19.58 -16.09
CA ARG A 162 -19.71 20.74 -16.96
C ARG A 162 -18.42 21.46 -16.63
N THR A 163 -17.61 21.78 -17.64
CA THR A 163 -16.38 22.56 -17.47
C THR A 163 -16.34 23.74 -18.44
N PRO A 164 -15.66 24.85 -18.10
CA PRO A 164 -15.48 25.98 -19.02
C PRO A 164 -14.75 25.61 -20.32
N ALA A 165 -13.94 24.55 -20.30
CA ALA A 165 -13.21 24.03 -21.46
C ALA A 165 -14.11 23.23 -22.43
N GLY A 166 -15.42 23.16 -22.19
CA GLY A 166 -16.40 22.57 -23.12
C GLY A 166 -16.79 21.12 -22.82
N THR A 167 -16.34 20.53 -21.71
CA THR A 167 -16.92 19.26 -21.24
C THR A 167 -18.35 19.52 -20.81
N ASP A 168 -19.33 18.84 -21.42
CA ASP A 168 -20.72 18.80 -20.94
C ASP A 168 -21.27 17.39 -21.21
N TYR A 169 -21.36 16.58 -20.15
CA TYR A 169 -21.99 15.27 -20.25
C TYR A 169 -22.84 14.96 -19.04
N THR A 170 -23.80 14.07 -19.27
CA THR A 170 -24.68 13.53 -18.25
C THR A 170 -24.62 12.01 -18.33
N ALA A 171 -24.45 11.35 -17.18
CA ALA A 171 -24.42 9.90 -17.07
C ALA A 171 -25.44 9.43 -16.04
N ASP A 172 -26.21 8.39 -16.39
CA ASP A 172 -27.11 7.72 -15.47
C ASP A 172 -26.33 6.67 -14.66
N LEU A 173 -26.61 6.61 -13.35
CA LEU A 173 -25.95 5.71 -12.42
C LEU A 173 -26.79 4.45 -12.24
N SER A 174 -26.22 3.30 -12.58
CA SER A 174 -26.88 2.00 -12.41
C SER A 174 -27.08 1.67 -10.93
N SER A 175 -28.30 1.33 -10.55
CA SER A 175 -28.63 0.83 -9.21
C SER A 175 -28.04 -0.56 -8.93
N ASN A 176 -27.60 -1.28 -9.96
CA ASN A 176 -27.06 -2.64 -9.84
C ASN A 176 -25.56 -2.65 -9.54
N LEU A 177 -24.89 -1.50 -9.68
CA LEU A 177 -23.47 -1.36 -9.40
C LEU A 177 -23.25 -0.81 -7.99
N ARG A 178 -22.21 -1.31 -7.33
CA ARG A 178 -21.85 -0.89 -5.97
C ARG A 178 -20.81 0.23 -6.04
N TRP A 179 -21.16 1.37 -5.45
CA TRP A 179 -20.18 2.42 -5.19
C TRP A 179 -19.28 2.04 -4.02
N LEU A 180 -18.00 1.90 -4.33
CA LEU A 180 -16.95 1.60 -3.36
C LEU A 180 -16.28 2.90 -2.91
N LYS A 181 -15.97 3.00 -1.62
CA LYS A 181 -15.22 4.12 -1.07
C LYS A 181 -13.74 3.78 -1.17
N THR A 182 -12.96 4.66 -1.77
CA THR A 182 -11.49 4.58 -1.79
C THR A 182 -10.93 5.88 -1.20
N SER A 183 -10.43 5.81 0.03
CA SER A 183 -9.99 6.99 0.81
C SER A 183 -8.54 6.93 1.26
N GLY A 184 -7.82 5.84 0.92
CA GLY A 184 -6.48 5.56 1.43
C GLY A 184 -6.47 4.79 2.76
N ILE A 185 -7.59 4.73 3.49
CA ILE A 185 -7.75 3.80 4.61
C ILE A 185 -8.01 2.41 4.04
N ILE A 186 -7.17 1.45 4.42
CA ILE A 186 -7.24 0.08 3.93
C ILE A 186 -8.02 -0.75 4.94
N THR A 187 -9.05 -1.44 4.45
CA THR A 187 -9.85 -2.42 5.19
C THR A 187 -9.79 -3.76 4.46
N PRO A 188 -9.87 -4.90 5.18
CA PRO A 188 -10.02 -6.21 4.55
C PRO A 188 -11.27 -6.31 3.67
#